data_AF-A0A3A5QBL0-F1
#
_entry.id   AF-A0A3A5QBL0-F1
#
_cell.length_a   1.000
_cell.length_b   1.000
_cell.length_c   1.000
_cell.angle_alpha   90.00
_cell.angle_beta   90.00
_cell.angle_gamma   90.00
#
_symmetry.space_group_name_H-M   'P 1'
#
loop_
_entity.id
_entity.type
_entity.pdbx_description
1 polymer ?
#
loop_
_entity_poly.entity_id
_entity_poly.type
_entity_poly.pdbx_seq_one_letter_code
_entity_poly.pdbx_strand_id
1 'polypeptide(L)'
;MDDREQSVQHFLDLIKRSQRGKFKVYIGMIAGVGKSYRMLQEAHELLENGVDVKIGYIETHGRVGTEGMLEGLPVIPRRKIFYKGKELEEMDLDSIIRLHPEIVIVDELAHTNVEGSLNEKRWQDVMTLLDEGINVISAINIQHIESVNEEVQEITGIEVKERVPDSVLQEADEVVNIDLTAEELIARLKAGKIYRPEKIQTALDNFFRTENILQLRELALKEVALRVEKKVENEVMMGVAVGLRHEKFMACISSHEKTPRRIIRKAAKLATRYNTTFIALYVQTPRESMDRIDLASQRYLLNHFKLVAELGGEVVQVQSKDILGSIVKVCKEKQISTVCMGTPNLRLPYAICSILGYRKFLNNLSQANVDLIILA
;
A
#
# COMPACT_ATOMS: atom_id res chain seq x y z
N MET A 1 9.85 -0.05 -34.60
CA MET A 1 9.07 1.11 -34.11
C MET A 1 9.03 1.11 -32.58
N ASP A 2 8.92 -0.06 -31.94
CA ASP A 2 8.86 -0.25 -30.48
C ASP A 2 10.03 0.37 -29.66
N ASP A 3 11.30 0.13 -30.04
CA ASP A 3 12.45 0.60 -29.24
C ASP A 3 12.57 2.13 -29.14
N ARG A 4 12.13 2.85 -30.17
CA ARG A 4 12.22 4.32 -30.21
C ARG A 4 11.12 4.95 -29.36
N GLU A 5 9.92 4.36 -29.36
CA GLU A 5 8.82 4.78 -28.50
C GLU A 5 9.13 4.51 -27.02
N GLN A 6 9.72 3.35 -26.71
CA GLN A 6 10.17 3.03 -25.35
C GLN A 6 11.29 3.96 -24.85
N SER A 7 12.24 4.33 -25.70
CA SER A 7 13.32 5.26 -25.34
C SER A 7 12.80 6.69 -25.10
N VAL A 8 11.84 7.16 -25.91
CA VAL A 8 11.20 8.46 -25.71
C VAL A 8 10.38 8.47 -24.42
N GLN A 9 9.60 7.41 -24.17
CA GLN A 9 8.82 7.29 -22.94
C GLN A 9 9.72 7.29 -21.70
N HIS A 10 10.81 6.52 -21.74
CA HIS A 10 11.77 6.47 -20.64
C HIS A 10 12.42 7.83 -20.36
N PHE A 11 12.78 8.58 -21.42
CA PHE A 11 13.34 9.92 -21.26
C PHE A 11 12.32 10.92 -20.69
N LEU A 12 11.06 10.85 -21.13
CA LEU A 12 9.98 11.66 -20.57
C LEU A 12 9.73 11.34 -19.09
N ASP A 13 9.79 10.07 -18.71
CA ASP A 13 9.61 9.63 -17.32
C ASP A 13 10.76 10.13 -16.43
N LEU A 14 12.00 10.16 -16.94
CA LEU A 14 13.14 10.75 -16.24
C LEU A 14 12.98 12.26 -16.01
N ILE A 15 12.53 12.99 -17.04
CA ILE A 15 12.26 14.44 -16.90
C ILE A 15 11.16 14.67 -15.88
N LYS A 16 10.04 13.94 -15.97
CA LYS A 16 8.94 14.05 -15.01
C LYS A 16 9.40 13.78 -13.58
N ARG A 17 10.19 12.73 -13.35
CA ARG A 17 10.75 12.42 -12.03
C ARG A 17 11.68 13.51 -11.50
N SER A 18 12.41 14.21 -12.39
CA SER A 18 13.32 15.29 -11.97
C SER A 18 12.61 16.59 -11.60
N GLN A 19 11.43 16.84 -12.17
CA GLN A 19 10.65 18.07 -11.95
C GLN A 19 9.59 17.90 -10.85
N ARG A 20 9.27 16.66 -10.50
CA ARG A 20 8.31 16.33 -9.44
C ARG A 20 8.88 16.71 -8.07
N GLY A 21 8.02 17.26 -7.22
CA GLY A 21 8.32 17.59 -5.84
C GLY A 21 8.68 16.35 -5.02
N LYS A 22 9.43 16.57 -3.94
CA LYS A 22 9.85 15.55 -2.98
C LYS A 22 8.77 15.28 -1.94
N PHE A 23 8.56 14.01 -1.64
CA PHE A 23 7.53 13.57 -0.72
C PHE A 23 8.11 12.92 0.53
N LYS A 24 7.89 13.55 1.69
CA LYS A 24 8.26 13.01 3.00
C LYS A 24 7.03 12.62 3.80
N VAL A 25 7.04 11.41 4.37
CA VAL A 25 5.91 10.87 5.12
C VAL A 25 6.32 10.39 6.51
N TYR A 26 5.65 10.95 7.52
CA TYR A 26 5.67 10.46 8.88
C TYR A 26 4.63 9.36 9.08
N ILE A 27 5.09 8.14 9.37
CA ILE A 27 4.22 7.00 9.69
C ILE A 27 4.18 6.83 11.21
N GLY A 28 2.99 6.79 11.78
CA GLY A 28 2.80 6.45 13.19
C GLY A 28 1.94 5.20 13.39
N MET A 29 2.18 4.49 14.47
CA MET A 29 1.39 3.28 14.80
C MET A 29 -0.09 3.61 15.10
N ILE A 30 -0.37 4.78 15.69
CA ILE A 30 -1.71 5.19 16.13
C ILE A 30 -1.79 6.71 16.32
N ALA A 31 -3.01 7.25 16.45
CA ALA A 31 -3.24 8.62 16.85
C ALA A 31 -2.58 8.96 18.20
N GLY A 32 -2.03 10.16 18.33
CA GLY A 32 -1.46 10.66 19.58
C GLY A 32 0.04 10.43 19.80
N VAL A 33 0.72 9.70 18.90
CA VAL A 33 2.19 9.51 18.90
C VAL A 33 2.98 10.77 18.52
N GLY A 34 2.31 11.90 18.22
CA GLY A 34 2.98 13.18 18.03
C GLY A 34 3.40 13.51 16.58
N LYS A 35 2.86 12.82 15.57
CA LYS A 35 3.14 13.11 14.14
C LYS A 35 3.00 14.60 13.78
N SER A 36 1.83 15.21 14.05
CA SER A 36 1.59 16.62 13.76
C SER A 36 2.58 17.55 14.48
N TYR A 37 2.95 17.20 15.72
CA TYR A 37 3.92 17.99 16.49
C TYR A 37 5.31 17.91 15.86
N ARG A 38 5.75 16.72 15.43
CA ARG A 38 7.03 16.53 14.73
C ARG A 38 7.06 17.26 13.38
N MET A 39 5.97 17.19 12.60
CA MET A 39 5.85 17.95 11.35
C MET A 39 5.97 19.47 11.58
N LEU A 40 5.32 19.99 12.62
CA LEU A 40 5.43 21.42 12.95
C LEU A 40 6.83 21.80 13.44
N GLN A 41 7.50 20.94 14.22
CA GLN A 41 8.90 21.17 14.60
C GLN A 41 9.81 21.28 13.37
N GLU A 42 9.68 20.35 12.43
CA GLU A 42 10.45 20.40 11.18
C GLU A 42 10.11 21.62 10.33
N ALA A 43 8.84 22.04 10.29
CA ALA A 43 8.43 23.25 9.58
C ALA A 43 9.11 24.51 10.16
N HIS A 44 9.27 24.59 11.48
CA HIS A 44 10.05 25.66 12.12
C HIS A 44 11.52 25.59 11.73
N GLU A 45 12.15 24.41 11.85
CA GLU A 45 13.56 24.23 11.48
C GLU A 45 13.83 24.62 10.02
N LEU A 46 12.93 24.27 9.10
CA LEU A 46 13.04 24.66 7.69
C LEU A 46 12.87 26.18 7.49
N LEU A 47 11.90 26.79 8.17
CA LEU A 47 11.66 28.22 8.11
C LEU A 47 12.83 29.03 8.68
N GLU A 48 13.41 28.59 9.80
CA GLU A 48 14.60 29.19 10.42
C GLU A 48 15.83 29.12 9.49
N ASN A 49 15.92 28.08 8.68
CA ASN A 49 16.94 27.92 7.65
C ASN A 49 16.63 28.65 6.33
N GLY A 50 15.54 29.42 6.28
CA GLY A 50 15.17 30.28 5.15
C GLY A 50 14.47 29.58 3.99
N VAL A 51 13.95 28.37 4.18
CA VAL A 51 13.13 27.65 3.19
C VAL A 51 11.71 28.20 3.17
N ASP A 52 11.10 28.42 2.00
CA ASP A 52 9.69 28.82 1.92
C ASP A 52 8.76 27.65 2.27
N VAL A 53 8.45 27.53 3.56
CA VAL A 53 7.52 26.54 4.10
C VAL A 53 6.16 27.17 4.38
N LYS A 54 5.09 26.50 3.95
CA LYS A 54 3.71 26.87 4.28
C LYS A 54 2.93 25.71 4.89
N ILE A 55 2.04 26.02 5.84
CA ILE A 55 1.06 25.06 6.35
C ILE A 55 -0.14 25.06 5.41
N GLY A 56 -0.30 23.98 4.65
CA GLY A 56 -1.47 23.78 3.80
C GLY A 56 -2.65 23.25 4.61
N TYR A 57 -2.40 22.25 5.46
CA TYR A 57 -3.39 21.74 6.40
C TYR A 57 -2.72 21.06 7.58
N ILE A 58 -3.17 21.37 8.81
CA ILE A 58 -2.83 20.58 10.00
C ILE A 58 -4.04 20.45 10.90
N GLU A 59 -4.23 19.29 11.51
CA GLU A 59 -5.32 19.06 12.46
C GLU A 59 -4.81 19.09 13.91
N THR A 60 -5.15 20.17 14.61
CA THR A 60 -4.70 20.38 16.00
C THR A 60 -5.57 19.62 17.00
N HIS A 61 -6.82 19.27 16.66
CA HIS A 61 -7.81 18.69 17.58
C HIS A 61 -8.01 19.48 18.88
N GLY A 62 -7.75 20.80 18.88
CA GLY A 62 -7.83 21.63 20.09
C GLY A 62 -6.67 21.40 21.08
N ARG A 63 -5.56 20.81 20.64
CA ARG A 63 -4.40 20.56 21.50
C ARG A 63 -3.57 21.84 21.62
N VAL A 64 -3.65 22.48 22.79
CA VAL A 64 -2.91 23.73 23.11
C VAL A 64 -1.43 23.69 22.70
N GLY A 65 -0.74 22.59 22.98
CA GLY A 65 0.67 22.45 22.61
C GLY A 65 0.94 22.32 21.10
N THR A 66 -0.03 21.86 20.32
CA THR A 66 0.06 21.81 18.84
C THR A 66 -0.38 23.13 18.22
N GLU A 67 -1.35 23.81 18.83
CA GLU A 67 -1.77 25.16 18.42
C GLU A 67 -0.66 26.19 18.66
N GLY A 68 0.04 26.12 19.80
CA GLY A 68 1.19 27.00 20.04
C GLY A 68 2.33 26.77 19.04
N MET A 69 2.49 25.55 18.51
CA MET A 69 3.50 25.27 17.47
C MET A 69 3.12 25.82 16.08
N LEU A 70 1.86 26.20 15.86
CA LEU A 70 1.47 26.88 14.63
C LEU A 70 1.84 28.37 14.63
N GLU A 71 2.01 28.98 15.80
CA GLU A 71 2.43 30.37 15.90
C GLU A 71 3.80 30.56 15.24
N GLY A 72 3.93 31.59 14.42
CA GLY A 72 5.15 31.90 13.67
C GLY A 72 5.31 31.18 12.33
N LEU A 73 4.48 30.18 12.01
CA LEU A 73 4.52 29.49 10.71
C LEU A 73 3.60 30.18 9.69
N PRO A 74 4.01 30.32 8.41
CA PRO A 74 3.13 30.82 7.36
C PRO A 74 1.99 29.82 7.07
N VAL A 75 0.74 30.18 7.40
CA VAL A 75 -0.43 29.32 7.18
C VAL A 75 -1.21 29.78 5.96
N ILE A 76 -1.54 28.84 5.08
CA ILE A 76 -2.49 29.08 3.99
C ILE A 76 -3.91 28.93 4.55
N PRO A 77 -4.77 29.95 4.42
CA PRO A 77 -6.14 29.86 4.92
C PRO A 77 -6.90 28.67 4.33
N ARG A 78 -7.58 27.92 5.19
CA ARG A 78 -8.42 26.80 4.77
C ARG A 78 -9.60 27.28 3.94
N ARG A 79 -10.00 26.49 2.94
CA ARG A 79 -11.20 26.73 2.16
C ARG A 79 -12.43 26.35 2.96
N LYS A 80 -13.41 27.25 3.04
CA LYS A 80 -14.71 26.98 3.67
C LYS A 80 -15.70 26.45 2.66
N ILE A 81 -16.35 25.33 2.96
CA ILE A 81 -17.30 24.64 2.09
C ILE A 81 -18.59 24.41 2.87
N PHE A 82 -19.73 24.81 2.30
CA PHE A 82 -21.03 24.53 2.89
C PHE A 82 -21.60 23.22 2.34
N TYR A 83 -21.73 22.22 3.20
CA TYR A 83 -22.24 20.91 2.83
C TYR A 83 -23.28 20.42 3.84
N LYS A 84 -24.46 20.00 3.34
CA LYS A 84 -25.61 19.55 4.15
C LYS A 84 -25.96 20.48 5.32
N GLY A 85 -25.86 21.80 5.10
CA GLY A 85 -26.18 22.83 6.10
C GLY A 85 -25.12 23.03 7.20
N LYS A 86 -23.91 22.47 7.03
CA LYS A 86 -22.76 22.71 7.92
C LYS A 86 -21.63 23.39 7.15
N GLU A 87 -20.97 24.36 7.78
CA GLU A 87 -19.69 24.89 7.30
C GLU A 87 -18.59 23.89 7.68
N LEU A 88 -17.86 23.42 6.67
CA LEU A 88 -16.70 22.55 6.81
C LEU A 88 -15.48 23.28 6.27
N GLU A 89 -14.31 22.95 6.81
CA GLU A 89 -13.03 23.49 6.34
C GLU A 89 -12.22 22.39 5.66
N GLU A 90 -11.56 22.73 4.57
CA GLU A 90 -10.73 21.82 3.79
C GLU A 90 -9.44 22.53 3.36
N MET A 91 -8.42 21.77 2.98
CA MET A 91 -7.20 22.33 2.39
C MET A 91 -7.52 23.11 1.10
N ASP A 92 -6.94 24.30 0.93
CA ASP A 92 -7.08 25.08 -0.29
C ASP A 92 -5.97 24.73 -1.30
N LEU A 93 -6.18 23.62 -2.02
CA LEU A 93 -5.26 23.12 -3.05
C LEU A 93 -4.89 24.20 -4.07
N ASP A 94 -5.88 24.94 -4.58
CA ASP A 94 -5.67 25.94 -5.63
C ASP A 94 -4.79 27.09 -5.14
N SER A 95 -4.97 27.52 -3.88
CA SER A 95 -4.13 28.56 -3.29
C SER A 95 -2.70 28.08 -3.05
N ILE A 96 -2.49 26.81 -2.65
CA ILE A 96 -1.15 26.24 -2.51
C ILE A 96 -0.43 26.25 -3.87
N ILE A 97 -1.09 25.77 -4.94
CA ILE A 97 -0.51 25.74 -6.29
C ILE A 97 -0.16 27.15 -6.78
N ARG A 98 -1.04 28.14 -6.57
CA ARG A 98 -0.79 29.54 -6.96
C ARG A 98 0.37 30.18 -6.20
N LEU A 99 0.51 29.87 -4.92
CA LEU A 99 1.60 30.40 -4.09
C LEU A 99 2.93 29.72 -4.38
N HIS A 100 2.88 28.45 -4.81
CA HIS A 100 4.04 27.62 -5.17
C HIS A 100 5.18 27.68 -4.12
N PRO A 101 4.91 27.30 -2.85
CA PRO A 101 5.95 27.24 -1.84
C PRO A 101 6.98 26.15 -2.15
N GLU A 102 8.19 26.27 -1.61
CA GLU A 102 9.17 25.19 -1.70
C GLU A 102 8.68 23.94 -0.99
N ILE A 103 8.08 24.08 0.20
CA ILE A 103 7.53 22.95 0.98
C ILE A 103 6.15 23.30 1.53
N VAL A 104 5.21 22.36 1.45
CA VAL A 104 3.91 22.45 2.12
C VAL A 104 3.69 21.30 3.11
N ILE A 105 3.23 21.65 4.31
CA ILE A 105 2.83 20.68 5.34
C ILE A 105 1.36 20.30 5.17
N VAL A 106 1.07 19.01 5.07
CA VAL A 106 -0.28 18.46 4.87
C VAL A 106 -0.53 17.29 5.83
N ASP A 107 -1.32 17.49 6.88
CA ASP A 107 -1.69 16.42 7.83
C ASP A 107 -2.90 15.60 7.34
N GLU A 108 -3.11 14.44 7.98
CA GLU A 108 -4.17 13.46 7.72
C GLU A 108 -4.23 13.00 6.26
N LEU A 109 -3.15 12.40 5.75
CA LEU A 109 -3.06 11.91 4.36
C LEU A 109 -4.23 11.02 3.90
N ALA A 110 -4.84 10.28 4.84
CA ALA A 110 -5.95 9.36 4.59
C ALA A 110 -7.34 10.02 4.50
N HIS A 111 -7.43 11.31 4.82
CA HIS A 111 -8.68 12.05 4.91
C HIS A 111 -9.48 11.96 3.61
N THR A 112 -10.79 11.79 3.78
CA THR A 112 -11.77 11.89 2.69
C THR A 112 -12.23 13.33 2.56
N ASN A 113 -11.92 13.96 1.44
CA ASN A 113 -12.27 15.35 1.20
C ASN A 113 -13.79 15.53 1.19
N VAL A 114 -14.26 16.71 1.57
CA VAL A 114 -15.69 17.06 1.51
C VAL A 114 -16.22 16.91 0.08
N GLU A 115 -17.42 16.34 -0.06
CA GLU A 115 -18.14 16.22 -1.33
C GLU A 115 -18.23 17.57 -2.06
N GLY A 116 -17.85 17.58 -3.34
CA GLY A 116 -17.71 18.81 -4.15
C GLY A 116 -16.28 19.34 -4.23
N SER A 117 -15.32 18.73 -3.52
CA SER A 117 -13.89 18.94 -3.77
C SER A 117 -13.45 18.35 -5.11
N LEU A 118 -12.36 18.88 -5.68
CA LEU A 118 -11.82 18.41 -6.96
C LEU A 118 -11.40 16.94 -6.90
N ASN A 119 -10.73 16.57 -5.81
CA ASN A 119 -10.33 15.21 -5.52
C ASN A 119 -11.15 14.63 -4.36
N GLU A 120 -11.35 13.32 -4.37
CA GLU A 120 -12.08 12.58 -3.33
C GLU A 120 -11.24 12.40 -2.06
N LYS A 121 -9.91 12.31 -2.21
CA LYS A 121 -8.97 11.99 -1.13
C LYS A 121 -7.85 13.01 -1.03
N ARG A 122 -7.43 13.33 0.21
CA ARG A 122 -6.32 14.26 0.44
C ARG A 122 -5.01 13.78 -0.15
N TRP A 123 -4.75 12.48 -0.19
CA TRP A 123 -3.56 11.95 -0.87
C TRP A 123 -3.54 12.26 -2.38
N GLN A 124 -4.69 12.43 -3.02
CA GLN A 124 -4.76 12.85 -4.44
C GLN A 124 -4.37 14.33 -4.58
N ASP A 125 -4.78 15.18 -3.62
CA ASP A 125 -4.32 16.57 -3.57
C ASP A 125 -2.80 16.63 -3.38
N VAL A 126 -2.25 15.81 -2.47
CA VAL A 126 -0.80 15.68 -2.27
C VAL A 126 -0.10 15.24 -3.55
N MET A 127 -0.64 14.25 -4.27
CA MET A 127 -0.07 13.84 -5.56
C MET A 127 -0.10 14.96 -6.59
N THR A 128 -1.17 15.74 -6.63
CA THR A 128 -1.29 16.92 -7.50
C THR A 128 -0.22 17.97 -7.16
N LEU A 129 0.02 18.24 -5.87
CA LEU A 129 1.05 19.18 -5.42
C LEU A 129 2.46 18.72 -5.83
N LEU A 130 2.76 17.42 -5.67
CA LEU A 130 4.04 16.85 -6.08
C LEU A 130 4.23 16.96 -7.60
N ASP A 131 3.17 16.70 -8.39
CA ASP A 131 3.22 16.82 -9.85
C ASP A 131 3.43 18.27 -10.33
N GLU A 132 2.98 19.26 -9.56
CA GLU A 132 3.26 20.69 -9.77
C GLU A 132 4.67 21.11 -9.29
N GLY A 133 5.48 20.17 -8.80
CA GLY A 133 6.86 20.42 -8.35
C GLY A 133 6.99 20.94 -6.91
N ILE A 134 5.89 20.95 -6.14
CA ILE A 134 5.89 21.42 -4.74
C ILE A 134 6.25 20.24 -3.82
N ASN A 135 7.22 20.42 -2.93
CA ASN A 135 7.58 19.38 -1.97
C ASN A 135 6.51 19.27 -0.87
N VAL A 136 6.21 18.06 -0.41
CA VAL A 136 5.16 17.82 0.60
C VAL A 136 5.72 17.03 1.78
N ILE A 137 5.44 17.52 2.99
CA ILE A 137 5.63 16.76 4.23
C ILE A 137 4.25 16.40 4.78
N SER A 138 4.02 15.11 4.98
CA SER A 138 2.72 14.59 5.40
C SER A 138 2.82 13.57 6.52
N ALA A 139 1.70 13.25 7.15
CA ALA A 139 1.60 12.22 8.17
C ALA A 139 0.44 11.24 7.93
N ILE A 140 0.64 9.99 8.33
CA ILE A 140 -0.35 8.91 8.26
C ILE A 140 -0.21 7.94 9.44
N ASN A 141 -1.33 7.33 9.86
CA ASN A 141 -1.28 6.18 10.77
C ASN A 141 -1.30 4.86 9.99
N ILE A 142 -0.64 3.84 10.52
CA ILE A 142 -0.51 2.53 9.86
C ILE A 142 -1.86 1.87 9.52
N GLN A 143 -2.88 2.14 10.34
CA GLN A 143 -4.24 1.66 10.16
C GLN A 143 -4.92 2.09 8.85
N HIS A 144 -4.42 3.16 8.22
CA HIS A 144 -4.96 3.69 6.98
C HIS A 144 -4.27 3.14 5.74
N ILE A 145 -3.23 2.30 5.89
CA ILE A 145 -2.55 1.68 4.75
C ILE A 145 -3.36 0.47 4.27
N GLU A 146 -3.68 0.41 2.97
CA GLU A 146 -4.54 -0.64 2.42
C GLU A 146 -4.02 -2.05 2.70
N SER A 147 -2.73 -2.32 2.46
CA SER A 147 -2.14 -3.65 2.66
C SER A 147 -2.12 -4.14 4.11
N VAL A 148 -2.29 -3.24 5.07
CA VAL A 148 -2.17 -3.49 6.51
C VAL A 148 -3.54 -3.50 7.21
N ASN A 149 -4.59 -3.10 6.49
CA ASN A 149 -5.94 -2.92 7.03
C ASN A 149 -6.52 -4.20 7.64
N GLU A 150 -6.38 -5.35 6.97
CA GLU A 150 -6.88 -6.64 7.47
C GLU A 150 -6.21 -7.02 8.80
N GLU A 151 -4.87 -6.88 8.89
CA GLU A 151 -4.10 -7.19 10.10
C GLU A 151 -4.48 -6.23 11.25
N VAL A 152 -4.68 -4.94 10.97
CA VAL A 152 -5.13 -3.96 11.96
C VAL A 152 -6.54 -4.25 12.47
N GLN A 153 -7.44 -4.69 11.58
CA GLN A 153 -8.79 -5.08 11.98
C GLN A 153 -8.78 -6.34 12.86
N GLU A 154 -7.90 -7.31 12.57
CA GLU A 154 -7.71 -8.49 13.41
C GLU A 154 -7.19 -8.12 14.82
N ILE A 155 -6.26 -7.16 14.91
CA ILE A 155 -5.70 -6.67 16.18
C ILE A 155 -6.74 -5.88 16.99
N THR A 156 -7.46 -4.97 16.34
CA THR A 156 -8.25 -3.93 17.03
C THR A 156 -9.75 -4.19 17.05
N GLY A 157 -10.24 -5.08 16.19
CA GLY A 157 -11.66 -5.37 15.99
C GLY A 157 -12.43 -4.25 15.27
N ILE A 158 -11.76 -3.19 14.82
CA ILE A 158 -12.39 -2.00 14.23
C ILE A 158 -12.06 -1.91 12.75
N GLU A 159 -13.10 -1.76 11.92
CA GLU A 159 -12.94 -1.51 10.49
C GLU A 159 -12.59 -0.04 10.22
N VAL A 160 -11.46 0.18 9.54
CA VAL A 160 -11.02 1.52 9.14
C VAL A 160 -11.49 1.79 7.70
N LYS A 161 -12.32 2.83 7.56
CA LYS A 161 -12.93 3.23 6.27
C LYS A 161 -12.03 4.11 5.43
N GLU A 162 -11.25 4.98 6.07
CA GLU A 162 -10.34 5.88 5.38
C GLU A 162 -9.03 5.17 5.08
N ARG A 163 -8.70 5.07 3.80
CA ARG A 163 -7.59 4.26 3.31
C ARG A 163 -6.76 4.99 2.28
N VAL A 164 -5.49 4.61 2.22
CA VAL A 164 -4.49 5.10 1.29
C VAL A 164 -3.85 3.89 0.59
N PRO A 165 -3.85 3.86 -0.76
CA PRO A 165 -3.19 2.81 -1.51
C PRO A 165 -1.69 2.76 -1.21
N ASP A 166 -1.12 1.56 -1.17
CA ASP A 166 0.32 1.36 -0.96
C ASP A 166 1.19 2.10 -1.97
N SER A 167 0.72 2.27 -3.21
CA SER A 167 1.42 3.01 -4.26
C SER A 167 1.71 4.45 -3.86
N VAL A 168 0.79 5.12 -3.16
CA VAL A 168 0.98 6.51 -2.68
C VAL A 168 2.20 6.61 -1.78
N LEU A 169 2.40 5.63 -0.88
CA LEU A 169 3.53 5.61 0.03
C LEU A 169 4.82 5.08 -0.61
N GLN A 170 4.73 4.40 -1.76
CA GLN A 170 5.90 3.99 -2.55
C GLN A 170 6.50 5.18 -3.30
N GLU A 171 5.69 6.19 -3.63
CA GLU A 171 6.15 7.46 -4.20
C GLU A 171 6.84 8.38 -3.15
N ALA A 172 6.90 7.98 -1.88
CA ALA A 172 7.56 8.79 -0.84
C ALA A 172 9.08 8.70 -0.98
N ASP A 173 9.74 9.84 -1.19
CA ASP A 173 11.19 9.94 -1.16
C ASP A 173 11.75 9.69 0.24
N GLU A 174 11.05 10.07 1.31
CA GLU A 174 11.49 9.83 2.68
C GLU A 174 10.34 9.32 3.55
N VAL A 175 10.62 8.29 4.35
CA VAL A 175 9.67 7.71 5.30
C VAL A 175 10.28 7.70 6.68
N VAL A 176 9.60 8.33 7.64
CA VAL A 176 10.06 8.44 9.02
C VAL A 176 9.06 7.80 9.97
N ASN A 177 9.53 6.88 10.81
CA ASN A 177 8.70 6.27 11.85
C ASN A 177 8.59 7.20 13.07
N ILE A 178 7.35 7.47 13.52
CA ILE A 178 7.07 8.15 14.78
C ILE A 178 6.49 7.14 15.76
N ASP A 179 7.27 6.88 16.81
CA ASP A 179 6.99 5.85 17.79
C ASP A 179 6.98 6.40 19.21
N LEU A 180 6.15 5.79 20.06
CA LEU A 180 6.03 6.08 21.49
C LEU A 180 5.83 4.76 22.25
N THR A 181 6.20 4.73 23.52
CA THR A 181 5.88 3.55 24.35
C THR A 181 4.37 3.47 24.62
N ALA A 182 3.86 2.26 24.86
CA ALA A 182 2.45 2.06 25.21
C ALA A 182 2.06 2.83 26.48
N GLU A 183 2.95 2.86 27.48
CA GLU A 183 2.75 3.57 28.73
C GLU A 183 2.59 5.08 28.52
N GLU A 184 3.49 5.69 27.75
CA GLU A 184 3.42 7.12 27.43
C GLU A 184 2.17 7.46 26.63
N LEU A 185 1.80 6.61 25.66
CA LEU A 185 0.61 6.83 24.85
C LEU A 185 -0.67 6.75 25.70
N ILE A 186 -0.77 5.75 26.58
CA ILE A 186 -1.89 5.61 27.51
C ILE A 186 -1.93 6.80 28.48
N ALA A 187 -0.78 7.25 28.99
CA ALA A 187 -0.70 8.40 29.87
C ALA A 187 -1.19 9.69 29.16
N ARG A 188 -0.80 9.89 27.90
CA ARG A 188 -1.27 11.02 27.07
C ARG A 188 -2.76 10.93 26.82
N LEU A 189 -3.30 9.74 26.56
CA LEU A 189 -4.74 9.54 26.38
C LEU A 189 -5.50 9.89 27.66
N LYS A 190 -5.08 9.35 28.81
CA LYS A 190 -5.69 9.61 30.13
C LYS A 190 -5.61 11.09 30.53
N ALA A 191 -4.56 11.79 30.12
CA ALA A 191 -4.42 13.23 30.31
C ALA A 191 -5.26 14.08 29.35
N GLY A 192 -6.11 13.47 28.50
CA GLY A 192 -6.96 14.19 27.54
C GLY A 192 -6.19 14.84 26.38
N LYS A 193 -4.94 14.43 26.13
CA LYS A 193 -4.07 15.04 25.10
C LYS A 193 -4.27 14.44 23.70
N ILE A 194 -5.16 13.44 23.57
CA ILE A 194 -5.39 12.68 22.32
C ILE A 194 -6.87 12.74 21.92
N TYR A 195 -7.79 12.46 22.85
CA TYR A 195 -9.23 12.51 22.62
C TYR A 195 -9.92 13.32 23.70
N ARG A 196 -11.13 13.81 23.37
CA ARG A 196 -12.05 14.42 24.34
C ARG A 196 -12.44 13.39 25.42
N PRO A 197 -12.71 13.82 26.67
CA PRO A 197 -12.97 12.93 27.81
C PRO A 197 -14.00 11.84 27.53
N GLU A 198 -15.08 12.17 26.82
CA GLU A 198 -16.17 11.27 26.46
C GLU A 198 -15.72 10.04 25.65
N LYS A 199 -14.65 10.16 24.85
CA LYS A 199 -14.15 9.08 23.98
C LYS A 199 -12.97 8.32 24.58
N ILE A 200 -12.45 8.75 25.73
CA ILE A 200 -11.25 8.15 26.35
C ILE A 200 -11.51 6.69 26.74
N GLN A 201 -12.63 6.40 27.41
CA GLN A 201 -12.92 5.04 27.87
C GLN A 201 -13.09 4.08 26.70
N THR A 202 -13.86 4.47 25.68
CA THR A 202 -14.02 3.69 24.45
C THR A 202 -12.70 3.49 23.71
N ALA A 203 -11.80 4.47 23.71
CA ALA A 203 -10.48 4.33 23.10
C ALA A 203 -9.58 3.33 23.86
N LEU A 204 -9.58 3.38 25.20
CA LEU A 204 -8.87 2.44 26.08
C LEU A 204 -9.38 1.00 25.91
N ASP A 205 -10.68 0.83 25.77
CA ASP A 205 -11.30 -0.49 25.62
C ASP A 205 -11.08 -1.09 24.22
N ASN A 206 -10.55 -0.33 23.25
CA ASN A 206 -10.31 -0.79 21.88
C ASN A 206 -8.84 -0.59 21.46
N PHE A 207 -8.54 0.46 20.69
CA PHE A 207 -7.22 0.68 20.09
C PHE A 207 -6.09 0.89 21.12
N PHE A 208 -6.37 1.43 22.31
CA PHE A 208 -5.35 1.82 23.30
C PHE A 208 -5.10 0.75 24.38
N ARG A 209 -5.45 -0.52 24.10
CA ARG A 209 -5.00 -1.64 24.93
C ARG A 209 -3.50 -1.86 24.73
N THR A 210 -2.77 -2.15 25.79
CA THR A 210 -1.31 -2.36 25.74
C THR A 210 -0.92 -3.42 24.71
N GLU A 211 -1.64 -4.54 24.66
CA GLU A 211 -1.41 -5.62 23.68
C GLU A 211 -1.57 -5.13 22.23
N ASN A 212 -2.65 -4.40 21.96
CA ASN A 212 -2.93 -3.84 20.64
C ASN A 212 -1.85 -2.82 20.24
N ILE A 213 -1.42 -1.94 21.15
CA ILE A 213 -0.38 -0.96 20.88
C ILE A 213 0.94 -1.66 20.53
N LEU A 214 1.32 -2.73 21.24
CA LEU A 214 2.55 -3.48 20.94
C LEU A 214 2.51 -4.13 19.56
N GLN A 215 1.37 -4.72 19.18
CA GLN A 215 1.19 -5.34 17.86
C GLN A 215 1.19 -4.28 16.74
N LEU A 216 0.50 -3.15 16.94
CA LEU A 216 0.52 -2.04 15.99
C LEU A 216 1.90 -1.41 15.85
N ARG A 217 2.69 -1.38 16.93
CA ARG A 217 4.08 -0.92 16.93
C ARG A 217 4.98 -1.83 16.11
N GLU A 218 4.89 -3.15 16.32
CA GLU A 218 5.60 -4.14 15.51
C GLU A 218 5.25 -3.97 14.03
N LEU A 219 3.96 -3.84 13.73
CA LEU A 219 3.46 -3.66 12.39
C LEU A 219 3.98 -2.39 11.74
N ALA A 220 3.98 -1.27 12.46
CA ALA A 220 4.52 0.00 11.97
C ALA A 220 6.02 -0.08 11.67
N LEU A 221 6.81 -0.69 12.56
CA LEU A 221 8.25 -0.86 12.35
C LEU A 221 8.56 -1.74 11.14
N LYS A 222 7.84 -2.86 11.00
CA LYS A 222 7.98 -3.77 9.85
C LYS A 222 7.66 -3.07 8.55
N GLU A 223 6.63 -2.24 8.54
CA GLU A 223 6.14 -1.56 7.34
C GLU A 223 7.02 -0.38 6.94
N VAL A 224 7.66 0.30 7.89
CA VAL A 224 8.73 1.28 7.62
C VAL A 224 9.99 0.57 7.13
N ALA A 225 10.42 -0.52 7.77
CA ALA A 225 11.58 -1.30 7.34
C ALA A 225 11.44 -1.78 5.89
N LEU A 226 10.28 -2.34 5.53
CA LEU A 226 9.97 -2.77 4.16
C LEU A 226 10.07 -1.63 3.13
N ARG A 227 9.75 -0.38 3.50
CA ARG A 227 9.86 0.78 2.59
C ARG A 227 11.30 1.26 2.46
N VAL A 228 12.04 1.30 3.55
CA VAL A 228 13.46 1.66 3.53
C VAL A 228 14.25 0.64 2.70
N GLU A 229 14.00 -0.66 2.88
CA GLU A 229 14.61 -1.72 2.07
C GLU A 229 14.35 -1.52 0.57
N LYS A 230 13.09 -1.29 0.17
CA LYS A 230 12.73 -1.02 -1.23
C LYS A 230 13.42 0.21 -1.81
N LYS A 231 13.56 1.28 -1.02
CA LYS A 231 14.23 2.49 -1.46
C LYS A 231 15.72 2.22 -1.72
N VAL A 232 16.38 1.52 -0.80
CA VAL A 232 17.78 1.10 -0.97
C VAL A 232 17.93 0.21 -2.20
N GLU A 233 17.04 -0.75 -2.41
CA GLU A 233 17.05 -1.58 -3.62
C GLU A 233 16.93 -0.73 -4.90
N ASN A 234 15.97 0.20 -4.95
CA ASN A 234 15.76 1.06 -6.12
C ASN A 234 16.92 2.05 -6.38
N GLU A 235 17.50 2.65 -5.34
CA GLU A 235 18.61 3.60 -5.47
C GLU A 235 19.94 2.91 -5.77
N VAL A 236 20.21 1.75 -5.15
CA VAL A 236 21.43 0.97 -5.38
C VAL A 236 21.38 0.23 -6.72
N MET A 237 20.20 -0.22 -7.18
CA MET A 237 20.03 -0.82 -8.51
C MET A 237 20.30 0.15 -9.66
N MET A 238 20.15 1.47 -9.46
CA MET A 238 20.53 2.47 -10.48
C MET A 238 22.06 2.67 -10.61
N GLY A 239 22.86 2.22 -9.63
CA GLY A 239 24.32 2.37 -9.64
C GLY A 239 25.10 1.13 -10.11
N VAL A 240 24.50 -0.06 -10.06
CA VAL A 240 25.23 -1.32 -10.28
C VAL A 240 24.39 -2.27 -11.14
N ALA A 241 24.66 -2.25 -12.45
CA ALA A 241 24.25 -3.29 -13.38
C ALA A 241 24.98 -4.61 -13.07
N VAL A 242 24.61 -5.28 -11.98
CA VAL A 242 25.09 -6.62 -11.64
C VAL A 242 23.89 -7.55 -11.55
N GLY A 243 23.55 -8.15 -12.70
CA GLY A 243 23.11 -9.54 -12.81
C GLY A 243 22.02 -10.07 -11.88
N LEU A 244 21.02 -9.27 -11.49
CA LEU A 244 19.89 -9.77 -10.71
C LEU A 244 18.85 -10.38 -11.65
N ARG A 245 18.61 -11.67 -11.47
CA ARG A 245 17.55 -12.44 -12.12
C ARG A 245 16.24 -11.67 -11.88
N HIS A 246 15.55 -11.26 -12.95
CA HIS A 246 14.25 -10.60 -12.80
C HIS A 246 13.29 -11.62 -12.19
N GLU A 247 13.07 -11.52 -10.88
CA GLU A 247 12.11 -12.36 -10.18
C GLU A 247 10.73 -12.14 -10.82
N LYS A 248 10.05 -13.22 -11.18
CA LYS A 248 8.72 -13.21 -11.80
C LYS A 248 7.84 -14.19 -11.07
N PHE A 249 6.72 -13.69 -10.57
CA PHE A 249 5.81 -14.45 -9.72
C PHE A 249 4.62 -14.95 -10.51
N MET A 250 4.20 -16.18 -10.26
CA MET A 250 2.98 -16.74 -10.82
C MET A 250 2.04 -17.24 -9.73
N ALA A 251 0.80 -16.78 -9.75
CA ALA A 251 -0.30 -17.31 -8.95
C ALA A 251 -1.08 -18.37 -9.75
N CYS A 252 -1.06 -19.62 -9.30
CA CYS A 252 -1.90 -20.66 -9.87
C CYS A 252 -3.30 -20.61 -9.24
N ILE A 253 -4.31 -20.22 -10.02
CA ILE A 253 -5.67 -20.00 -9.55
C ILE A 253 -6.62 -21.09 -10.06
N SER A 254 -7.67 -21.35 -9.29
CA SER A 254 -8.74 -22.30 -9.64
C SER A 254 -10.11 -21.64 -9.52
N SER A 255 -11.17 -22.36 -9.89
CA SER A 255 -12.57 -21.94 -9.82
C SER A 255 -13.18 -21.97 -8.40
N HIS A 256 -12.38 -22.24 -7.36
CA HIS A 256 -12.81 -22.24 -5.96
C HIS A 256 -12.96 -20.81 -5.40
N GLU A 257 -13.83 -20.63 -4.42
CA GLU A 257 -14.17 -19.31 -3.87
C GLU A 257 -13.02 -18.66 -3.06
N LYS A 258 -12.44 -19.38 -2.09
CA LYS A 258 -11.61 -18.78 -1.03
C LYS A 258 -10.10 -18.87 -1.28
N THR A 259 -9.59 -20.06 -1.60
CA THR A 259 -8.15 -20.32 -1.73
C THR A 259 -7.46 -19.46 -2.80
N PRO A 260 -8.01 -19.27 -4.02
CA PRO A 260 -7.35 -18.46 -5.05
C PRO A 260 -7.11 -17.01 -4.66
N ARG A 261 -8.01 -16.39 -3.89
CA ARG A 261 -7.84 -15.00 -3.42
C ARG A 261 -6.57 -14.85 -2.57
N ARG A 262 -6.33 -15.81 -1.67
CA ARG A 262 -5.12 -15.82 -0.82
C ARG A 262 -3.85 -16.00 -1.64
N ILE A 263 -3.90 -16.87 -2.65
CA ILE A 263 -2.79 -17.10 -3.58
C ILE A 263 -2.48 -15.83 -4.38
N ILE A 264 -3.50 -15.19 -4.95
CA ILE A 264 -3.36 -13.94 -5.72
C ILE A 264 -2.75 -12.84 -4.85
N ARG A 265 -3.29 -12.61 -3.64
CA ARG A 265 -2.75 -11.61 -2.72
C ARG A 265 -1.30 -11.90 -2.32
N LYS A 266 -0.95 -13.17 -2.09
CA LYS A 266 0.43 -13.56 -1.76
C LYS A 266 1.38 -13.30 -2.92
N ALA A 267 1.00 -13.69 -4.14
CA ALA A 267 1.80 -13.46 -5.34
C ALA A 267 1.94 -11.96 -5.63
N ALA A 268 0.87 -11.18 -5.50
CA ALA A 268 0.91 -9.72 -5.60
C ALA A 268 1.87 -9.13 -4.56
N LYS A 269 1.76 -9.52 -3.28
CA LYS A 269 2.66 -9.05 -2.21
C LYS A 269 4.13 -9.37 -2.49
N LEU A 270 4.42 -10.54 -3.06
CA LEU A 270 5.78 -10.90 -3.48
C LEU A 270 6.22 -10.06 -4.68
N ALA A 271 5.39 -9.92 -5.70
CA ALA A 271 5.73 -9.12 -6.87
C ALA A 271 5.97 -7.64 -6.53
N THR A 272 5.15 -7.08 -5.64
CA THR A 272 5.36 -5.73 -5.06
C THR A 272 6.63 -5.66 -4.19
N ARG A 273 7.10 -6.76 -3.60
CA ARG A 273 8.39 -6.80 -2.88
C ARG A 273 9.56 -6.66 -3.85
N TYR A 274 9.51 -7.35 -4.99
CA TYR A 274 10.60 -7.40 -5.98
C TYR A 274 10.41 -6.44 -7.15
N ASN A 275 9.57 -5.40 -6.99
CA ASN A 275 9.25 -4.39 -8.01
C ASN A 275 8.97 -4.96 -9.42
N THR A 276 8.14 -6.01 -9.46
CA THR A 276 7.81 -6.74 -10.68
C THR A 276 6.31 -6.98 -10.75
N THR A 277 5.81 -7.31 -11.93
CA THR A 277 4.42 -7.75 -12.11
C THR A 277 4.29 -9.25 -11.80
N PHE A 278 3.10 -9.70 -11.45
CA PHE A 278 2.81 -11.13 -11.34
C PHE A 278 1.83 -11.59 -12.41
N ILE A 279 1.86 -12.89 -12.68
CA ILE A 279 0.94 -13.55 -13.61
C ILE A 279 -0.01 -14.43 -12.81
N ALA A 280 -1.31 -14.33 -13.06
CA ALA A 280 -2.29 -15.30 -12.60
C ALA A 280 -2.57 -16.32 -13.69
N LEU A 281 -2.19 -17.57 -13.47
CA LEU A 281 -2.42 -18.67 -14.39
C LEU A 281 -3.71 -19.43 -14.00
N TYR A 282 -4.67 -19.44 -14.91
CA TYR A 282 -5.84 -20.32 -14.85
C TYR A 282 -5.74 -21.40 -15.93
N VAL A 283 -5.73 -22.67 -15.51
CA VAL A 283 -5.77 -23.81 -16.44
C VAL A 283 -7.19 -24.34 -16.51
N GLN A 284 -7.86 -24.09 -17.63
CA GLN A 284 -9.22 -24.57 -17.88
C GLN A 284 -9.19 -26.04 -18.28
N THR A 285 -9.76 -26.89 -17.43
CA THR A 285 -9.91 -28.33 -17.72
C THR A 285 -11.16 -28.61 -18.56
N PRO A 286 -11.26 -29.75 -19.28
CA PRO A 286 -12.47 -30.08 -20.06
C PRO A 286 -13.75 -30.27 -19.25
N ARG A 287 -13.64 -30.36 -17.91
CA ARG A 287 -14.80 -30.38 -17.00
C ARG A 287 -15.31 -28.96 -16.70
N GLU A 288 -14.49 -27.95 -16.96
CA GLU A 288 -14.76 -26.53 -16.73
C GLU A 288 -14.85 -25.77 -18.06
N SER A 289 -15.18 -26.46 -19.16
CA SER A 289 -15.50 -25.80 -20.43
C SER A 289 -16.66 -24.82 -20.23
N MET A 290 -16.73 -23.76 -21.04
CA MET A 290 -17.75 -22.69 -20.88
C MET A 290 -19.19 -23.22 -20.77
N ASP A 291 -19.52 -24.33 -21.42
CA ASP A 291 -20.86 -24.94 -21.39
C ASP A 291 -21.11 -25.88 -20.20
N ARG A 292 -20.11 -26.12 -19.35
CA ARG A 292 -20.13 -27.14 -18.29
C ARG A 292 -19.73 -26.63 -16.91
N ILE A 293 -19.20 -25.41 -16.81
CA ILE A 293 -18.86 -24.79 -15.54
C ILE A 293 -20.14 -24.28 -14.86
N ASP A 294 -20.26 -24.51 -13.55
CA ASP A 294 -21.38 -23.99 -12.76
C ASP A 294 -21.34 -22.45 -12.67
N LEU A 295 -22.50 -21.82 -12.61
CA LEU A 295 -22.67 -20.36 -12.57
C LEU A 295 -21.96 -19.72 -11.36
N ALA A 296 -21.95 -20.38 -10.19
CA ALA A 296 -21.25 -19.86 -9.01
C ALA A 296 -19.73 -19.86 -9.21
N SER A 297 -19.18 -20.95 -9.76
CA SER A 297 -17.77 -21.07 -10.11
C SER A 297 -17.33 -20.04 -11.16
N GLN A 298 -18.17 -19.76 -12.15
CA GLN A 298 -17.92 -18.71 -13.14
C GLN A 298 -17.84 -17.32 -12.49
N ARG A 299 -18.75 -17.01 -11.55
CA ARG A 299 -18.74 -15.75 -10.80
C ARG A 299 -17.48 -15.60 -9.95
N TYR A 300 -17.04 -16.67 -9.28
CA TYR A 300 -15.79 -16.63 -8.51
C TYR A 300 -14.58 -16.36 -9.39
N LEU A 301 -14.49 -17.02 -10.55
CA LEU A 301 -13.39 -16.82 -11.49
C LEU A 301 -13.31 -15.39 -12.00
N LEU A 302 -14.45 -14.78 -12.36
CA LEU A 302 -14.52 -13.37 -12.76
C LEU A 302 -14.04 -12.42 -11.65
N ASN A 303 -14.45 -12.68 -10.40
CA ASN A 303 -13.98 -11.89 -9.27
C ASN A 303 -12.46 -12.04 -9.05
N HIS A 304 -11.91 -13.24 -9.28
CA HIS A 304 -10.47 -13.46 -9.17
C HIS A 304 -9.71 -12.72 -10.27
N PHE A 305 -10.20 -12.71 -11.51
CA PHE A 305 -9.59 -11.93 -12.60
C PHE A 305 -9.64 -10.43 -12.32
N LYS A 306 -10.76 -9.94 -11.78
CA LYS A 306 -10.88 -8.54 -11.35
C LYS A 306 -9.86 -8.20 -10.25
N LEU A 307 -9.72 -9.05 -9.24
CA LEU A 307 -8.73 -8.88 -8.18
C LEU A 307 -7.29 -8.88 -8.71
N VAL A 308 -6.98 -9.71 -9.71
CA VAL A 308 -5.66 -9.73 -10.35
C VAL A 308 -5.39 -8.39 -11.04
N ALA A 309 -6.36 -7.87 -11.80
CA ALA A 309 -6.24 -6.58 -12.47
C ALA A 309 -6.10 -5.41 -11.47
N GLU A 310 -6.90 -5.40 -10.38
CA GLU A 310 -6.82 -4.41 -9.30
C GLU A 310 -5.44 -4.39 -8.61
N LEU A 311 -4.77 -5.55 -8.55
CA LEU A 311 -3.43 -5.70 -7.97
C LEU A 311 -2.30 -5.55 -9.01
N GLY A 312 -2.60 -5.16 -10.24
CA GLY A 312 -1.60 -4.92 -11.29
C GLY A 312 -0.98 -6.18 -11.90
N GLY A 313 -1.68 -7.33 -11.86
CA GLY A 313 -1.24 -8.60 -12.46
C GLY A 313 -1.83 -8.89 -13.84
N GLU A 314 -1.16 -9.75 -14.61
CA GLU A 314 -1.61 -10.26 -15.91
C GLU A 314 -2.37 -11.58 -15.74
N VAL A 315 -3.55 -11.74 -16.35
CA VAL A 315 -4.29 -13.02 -16.35
C VAL A 315 -3.93 -13.83 -17.60
N VAL A 316 -3.44 -15.06 -17.40
CA VAL A 316 -3.15 -16.02 -18.47
C VAL A 316 -4.07 -17.22 -18.33
N GLN A 317 -4.82 -17.52 -19.40
CA GLN A 317 -5.74 -18.65 -19.46
C GLN A 317 -5.23 -19.71 -20.45
N VAL A 318 -5.13 -20.96 -20.01
CA VAL A 318 -4.66 -22.08 -20.83
C VAL A 318 -5.67 -23.22 -20.79
N GLN A 319 -6.07 -23.73 -21.95
CA GLN A 319 -6.92 -24.92 -22.03
C GLN A 319 -6.07 -26.18 -22.06
N SER A 320 -6.20 -27.03 -21.05
CA SER A 320 -5.44 -28.29 -20.98
C SER A 320 -6.06 -29.31 -20.05
N LYS A 321 -5.81 -30.59 -20.35
CA LYS A 321 -6.12 -31.72 -19.46
C LYS A 321 -5.04 -31.91 -18.38
N ASP A 322 -3.82 -31.45 -18.64
CA ASP A 322 -2.67 -31.59 -17.75
C ASP A 322 -2.35 -30.26 -17.08
N ILE A 323 -2.83 -30.09 -15.84
CA ILE A 323 -2.64 -28.87 -15.06
C ILE A 323 -1.16 -28.66 -14.73
N LEU A 324 -0.49 -29.68 -14.20
CA LEU A 324 0.90 -29.58 -13.74
C LEU A 324 1.87 -29.36 -14.91
N GLY A 325 1.66 -30.05 -16.03
CA GLY A 325 2.43 -29.82 -17.25
C GLY A 325 2.24 -28.40 -17.80
N SER A 326 1.02 -27.86 -17.75
CA SER A 326 0.74 -26.49 -18.20
C SER A 326 1.41 -25.45 -17.31
N ILE A 327 1.42 -25.64 -15.99
CA ILE A 327 2.15 -24.76 -15.05
C ILE A 327 3.64 -24.73 -15.42
N VAL A 328 4.28 -25.90 -15.59
CA VAL A 328 5.71 -25.97 -15.95
C VAL A 328 5.98 -25.31 -17.30
N LYS A 329 5.10 -25.51 -18.28
CA LYS A 329 5.22 -24.90 -19.61
C LYS A 329 5.19 -23.38 -19.52
N VAL A 330 4.20 -22.81 -18.83
CA VAL A 330 4.07 -21.36 -18.66
C VAL A 330 5.24 -20.80 -17.83
N CYS A 331 5.73 -21.54 -16.82
CA CYS A 331 6.92 -21.13 -16.07
C CYS A 331 8.13 -20.92 -16.99
N LYS A 332 8.35 -21.84 -17.94
CA LYS A 332 9.45 -21.74 -18.90
C LYS A 332 9.24 -20.61 -19.91
N GLU A 333 8.03 -20.49 -20.47
CA GLU A 333 7.71 -19.49 -21.50
C GLU A 333 7.78 -18.05 -20.96
N LYS A 334 7.26 -17.81 -19.75
CA LYS A 334 7.23 -16.48 -19.13
C LYS A 334 8.44 -16.21 -18.21
N GLN A 335 9.37 -17.17 -18.10
CA GLN A 335 10.54 -17.13 -17.21
C GLN A 335 10.18 -16.84 -15.74
N ILE A 336 9.19 -17.58 -15.22
CA ILE A 336 8.75 -17.46 -13.82
C ILE A 336 9.84 -17.98 -12.88
N SER A 337 10.12 -17.24 -11.81
CA SER A 337 11.07 -17.63 -10.78
C SER A 337 10.40 -18.27 -9.57
N THR A 338 9.18 -17.84 -9.22
CA THR A 338 8.44 -18.35 -8.06
C THR A 338 6.97 -18.61 -8.40
N VAL A 339 6.47 -19.79 -8.02
CA VAL A 339 5.07 -20.20 -8.19
C VAL A 339 4.37 -20.26 -6.84
N CYS A 340 3.25 -19.58 -6.72
CA CYS A 340 2.32 -19.68 -5.60
C CYS A 340 1.13 -20.57 -6.00
N MET A 341 0.90 -21.66 -5.27
CA MET A 341 -0.23 -22.57 -5.52
C MET A 341 -0.93 -23.01 -4.25
N GLY A 342 -2.17 -23.48 -4.39
CA GLY A 342 -2.92 -24.07 -3.28
C GLY A 342 -2.49 -25.49 -2.99
N THR A 343 -2.84 -26.01 -1.82
CA THR A 343 -2.66 -27.42 -1.51
C THR A 343 -3.42 -28.30 -2.51
N PRO A 344 -2.77 -29.34 -3.08
CA PRO A 344 -3.42 -30.23 -4.03
C PRO A 344 -4.54 -31.00 -3.32
N ASN A 345 -5.74 -30.99 -3.92
CA ASN A 345 -6.91 -31.70 -3.38
C ASN A 345 -6.82 -33.19 -3.74
N LEU A 346 -6.04 -33.96 -2.97
CA LEU A 346 -5.80 -35.39 -3.18
C LEU A 346 -6.99 -36.22 -2.64
N ARG A 347 -7.99 -36.52 -3.48
CA ARG A 347 -9.09 -37.44 -3.13
C ARG A 347 -8.67 -38.91 -3.38
N LEU A 348 -8.79 -39.78 -2.37
CA LEU A 348 -8.64 -41.25 -2.55
C LEU A 348 -9.77 -41.77 -3.45
N PRO A 349 -9.52 -42.68 -4.43
CA PRO A 349 -8.39 -43.63 -4.55
C PRO A 349 -7.27 -43.24 -5.53
N TYR A 350 -7.29 -42.05 -6.14
CA TYR A 350 -6.32 -41.64 -7.19
C TYR A 350 -4.97 -41.12 -6.66
N ALA A 351 -4.78 -41.14 -5.33
CA ALA A 351 -3.65 -40.54 -4.63
C ALA A 351 -2.26 -41.04 -5.11
N ILE A 352 -2.13 -42.34 -5.44
CA ILE A 352 -0.84 -42.95 -5.80
C ILE A 352 -0.33 -42.44 -7.16
N CYS A 353 -1.20 -42.33 -8.17
CA CYS A 353 -0.83 -41.79 -9.48
C CYS A 353 -0.56 -40.28 -9.42
N SER A 354 -1.33 -39.54 -8.61
CA SER A 354 -1.10 -38.10 -8.40
C SER A 354 0.21 -37.81 -7.67
N ILE A 355 0.69 -38.70 -6.79
CA ILE A 355 1.98 -38.54 -6.11
C ILE A 355 3.15 -38.65 -7.09
N LEU A 356 3.10 -39.59 -8.04
CA LEU A 356 4.11 -39.73 -9.10
C LEU A 356 4.12 -38.49 -10.01
N GLY A 357 2.93 -37.99 -10.40
CA GLY A 357 2.79 -36.76 -11.18
C GLY A 357 3.32 -35.53 -10.44
N TYR A 358 3.03 -35.42 -9.14
CA TYR A 358 3.50 -34.32 -8.30
C TYR A 358 5.02 -34.35 -8.06
N ARG A 359 5.61 -35.54 -7.86
CA ARG A 359 7.08 -35.70 -7.80
C ARG A 359 7.75 -35.27 -9.11
N LYS A 360 7.20 -35.70 -10.24
CA LYS A 360 7.69 -35.28 -11.57
C LYS A 360 7.58 -33.76 -11.76
N PHE A 361 6.49 -33.16 -11.30
CA PHE A 361 6.29 -31.72 -11.31
C PHE A 361 7.32 -30.97 -10.46
N LEU A 362 7.56 -31.39 -9.22
CA LEU A 362 8.59 -30.79 -8.35
C LEU A 362 9.99 -30.90 -8.96
N ASN A 363 10.34 -32.06 -9.53
CA ASN A 363 11.61 -32.24 -10.22
C ASN A 363 11.75 -31.31 -11.43
N ASN A 364 10.67 -31.11 -12.20
CA ASN A 364 10.68 -30.20 -13.35
C ASN A 364 10.82 -28.73 -12.94
N LEU A 365 10.20 -28.31 -11.84
CA LEU A 365 10.36 -26.96 -11.30
C LEU A 365 11.77 -26.73 -10.77
N SER A 366 12.32 -27.72 -10.05
CA SER A 366 13.71 -27.67 -9.55
C SER A 366 14.72 -27.59 -10.70
N GLN A 367 14.55 -28.39 -11.77
CA GLN A 367 15.40 -28.28 -12.97
C GLN A 367 15.29 -26.94 -13.69
N ALA A 368 14.16 -26.24 -13.56
CA ALA A 368 13.94 -24.91 -14.11
C ALA A 368 14.37 -23.79 -13.12
N ASN A 369 14.94 -24.13 -11.97
CA ASN A 369 15.27 -23.21 -10.87
C ASN A 369 14.07 -22.30 -10.50
N VAL A 370 12.90 -22.92 -10.33
CA VAL A 370 11.64 -22.26 -9.95
C VAL A 370 11.24 -22.67 -8.53
N ASP A 371 11.08 -21.69 -7.66
CA ASP A 371 10.65 -21.89 -6.28
C ASP A 371 9.15 -22.11 -6.17
N LEU A 372 8.72 -22.93 -5.21
CA LEU A 372 7.31 -23.28 -5.01
C LEU A 372 6.84 -22.90 -3.60
N ILE A 373 5.82 -22.05 -3.54
CA ILE A 373 5.13 -21.65 -2.31
C ILE A 373 3.74 -22.29 -2.31
N ILE A 374 3.47 -23.10 -1.29
CA ILE A 374 2.17 -23.76 -1.11
C ILE A 374 1.40 -23.06 -0.01
N LEU A 375 0.16 -22.66 -0.32
CA LEU A 375 -0.74 -22.00 0.61
C LEU A 375 -1.89 -22.95 0.95
N ALA A 376 -2.12 -23.15 2.25
CA ALA A 376 -3.20 -23.96 2.80
C ALA A 376 -4.52 -23.19 2.83
#